data_AF-A0A924PXG6-F1
#
_entry.id   AF-A0A924PXG6-F1
#
_cell.length_a   1.000
_cell.length_b   1.000
_cell.length_c   1.000
_cell.angle_alpha   90.00
_cell.angle_beta   90.00
_cell.angle_gamma   90.00
#
_symmetry.space_group_name_H-M   'P 1'
#
loop_
_entity.id
_entity.type
_entity.pdbx_description
1 polymer ?
#
loop_
_entity_poly.entity_id
_entity_poly.type
_entity_poly.pdbx_seq_one_letter_code
_entity_poly.pdbx_strand_id
1 'polypeptide(L)'
;AHSMETGYRPGADGKVVPRDLIRRFSCTYDDGATRQLVFGAELFPAIAANPYIAFSLVATASGTLRLVWEGDNGFAQTETVAIRVT
;
A
#
# COMPACT_ATOMS: atom_id res chain seq x y z
N ALA A 1 9.02 1.26 -5.14
CA ALA A 1 10.04 1.36 -4.08
C ALA A 1 9.74 2.60 -3.26
N HIS A 2 9.94 2.55 -1.95
CA HIS A 2 9.71 3.68 -1.04
C HIS A 2 10.67 3.55 0.16
N SER A 3 11.30 4.65 0.56
CA SER A 3 12.33 4.65 1.62
C SER A 3 11.80 4.34 3.01
N MET A 4 10.55 4.73 3.29
CA MET A 4 9.92 4.63 4.61
C MET A 4 10.76 5.35 5.68
N GLU A 5 11.15 6.60 5.41
CA GLU A 5 11.90 7.40 6.37
C GLU A 5 11.06 7.65 7.62
N THR A 6 11.57 7.17 8.76
CA THR A 6 10.81 7.10 10.01
C THR A 6 10.66 8.46 10.69
N GLY A 7 11.55 9.40 10.37
CA GLY A 7 11.64 10.67 11.08
C GLY A 7 12.47 10.60 12.35
N TYR A 8 13.23 9.51 12.56
CA TYR A 8 14.11 9.35 13.73
C TYR A 8 15.61 9.33 13.38
N ARG A 9 15.95 9.12 12.10
CA ARG A 9 17.33 8.99 11.67
C ARG A 9 18.00 10.38 11.57
N PRO A 10 19.17 10.60 12.19
CA PRO A 10 19.96 11.79 11.92
C PRO A 10 20.61 11.73 10.53
N GLY A 11 20.64 12.87 9.85
CA GLY A 11 21.35 13.10 8.61
C GLY A 11 22.85 13.33 8.83
N ALA A 12 23.60 13.50 7.74
CA ALA A 12 25.05 13.74 7.80
C ALA A 12 25.41 15.07 8.50
N ASP A 13 24.47 16.02 8.51
CA ASP A 13 24.56 17.30 9.22
C ASP A 13 24.11 17.21 10.68
N GLY A 14 23.78 16.01 11.18
CA GLY A 14 23.28 15.77 12.53
C GLY A 14 21.81 16.13 12.75
N LYS A 15 21.11 16.68 11.76
CA LYS A 15 19.68 17.01 11.88
C LYS A 15 18.83 15.79 11.58
N VAL A 16 17.70 15.65 12.27
CA VAL A 16 16.75 14.58 12.00
C VAL A 16 16.20 14.73 10.59
N VAL A 17 16.25 13.65 9.81
CA VAL A 17 15.66 13.62 8.46
C VAL A 17 14.14 13.61 8.61
N PRO A 18 13.40 14.49 7.91
CA PRO A 18 11.95 14.53 8.00
C PRO A 18 11.32 13.18 7.61
N ARG A 19 10.25 12.83 8.32
CA ARG A 19 9.48 11.62 8.05
C ARG A 19 8.90 11.63 6.64
N ASP A 20 8.96 10.47 5.98
CA ASP A 20 8.33 10.23 4.69
C ASP A 20 7.90 8.76 4.61
N LEU A 21 6.60 8.51 4.80
CA LEU A 21 6.03 7.16 4.87
C LEU A 21 4.94 6.95 3.84
N ILE A 22 4.82 5.72 3.37
CA ILE A 22 3.52 5.18 2.97
C ILE A 22 2.66 5.05 4.23
N ARG A 23 1.45 5.59 4.20
CA ARG A 23 0.51 5.63 5.32
C ARG A 23 -0.62 4.63 5.17
N ARG A 24 -1.07 4.35 3.94
CA ARG A 24 -2.20 3.47 3.69
C ARG A 24 -1.94 2.58 2.49
N PHE A 25 -2.28 1.31 2.64
CA PHE A 25 -2.48 0.39 1.54
C PHE A 25 -3.94 -0.07 1.53
N SER A 26 -4.55 -0.15 0.35
CA SER A 26 -5.89 -0.71 0.18
C SER A 26 -5.97 -1.55 -1.08
N CYS A 27 -6.72 -2.64 -1.01
CA CYS A 27 -7.05 -3.47 -2.17
C CYS A 27 -8.57 -3.58 -2.28
N THR A 28 -9.10 -3.17 -3.42
CA THR A 28 -10.51 -3.28 -3.76
C THR A 28 -10.69 -4.32 -4.85
N TYR A 29 -11.67 -5.21 -4.68
CA TYR A 29 -12.06 -6.20 -5.67
C TYR A 29 -13.36 -5.78 -6.33
N ASP A 30 -13.34 -5.75 -7.66
CA ASP A 30 -14.49 -5.49 -8.53
C ASP A 30 -14.81 -6.77 -9.30
N ASP A 31 -15.91 -7.43 -8.95
CA ASP A 31 -16.34 -8.70 -9.55
C ASP A 31 -17.34 -8.50 -10.70
N GLY A 32 -17.54 -7.25 -11.13
CA GLY A 32 -18.51 -6.86 -12.17
C GLY A 32 -19.94 -6.64 -11.67
N ALA A 33 -20.28 -7.10 -10.46
CA ALA A 33 -21.56 -6.84 -9.81
C ALA A 33 -21.42 -5.89 -8.61
N THR A 34 -20.33 -6.03 -7.86
CA THR A 34 -20.02 -5.29 -6.66
C THR A 34 -18.56 -4.83 -6.65
N ARG A 35 -18.30 -3.77 -5.89
CA ARG A 35 -16.95 -3.27 -5.64
C ARG A 35 -16.73 -3.20 -4.14
N GLN A 36 -15.86 -4.07 -3.63
CA GLN A 36 -15.63 -4.24 -2.20
C GLN A 36 -14.17 -4.02 -1.81
N LEU A 37 -13.93 -3.31 -0.70
CA LEU A 37 -12.62 -3.29 -0.05
C LEU A 37 -12.35 -4.68 0.56
N VAL A 38 -11.37 -5.40 0.00
CA VAL A 38 -11.02 -6.75 0.45
C VAL A 38 -9.83 -6.77 1.40
N PHE A 39 -9.00 -5.73 1.37
CA PHE A 39 -7.91 -5.55 2.33
C PHE A 39 -7.60 -4.07 2.54
N GLY A 40 -7.28 -3.71 3.78
CA GLY A 40 -6.79 -2.38 4.13
C GLY A 40 -5.76 -2.47 5.25
N ALA A 41 -4.69 -1.69 5.13
CA ALA A 41 -3.67 -1.56 6.17
C ALA A 41 -3.27 -0.09 6.34
N GLU A 42 -3.16 0.33 7.60
CA GLU A 42 -2.49 1.57 7.98
C GLU A 42 -1.03 1.24 8.34
N LEU A 43 -0.10 2.00 7.77
CA LEU A 43 1.33 1.78 7.90
C LEU A 43 1.94 2.88 8.77
N PHE A 44 2.85 2.46 9.65
CA PHE A 44 3.50 3.29 10.66
C PHE A 44 5.03 3.25 10.49
N PRO A 45 5.81 4.12 11.17
CA PRO A 45 7.26 4.21 11.00
C PRO A 45 8.05 2.90 11.22
N ALA A 46 7.47 1.87 11.84
CA ALA A 46 8.13 0.59 12.08
C ALA A 46 8.09 -0.38 10.88
N ILE A 47 7.44 -0.01 9.77
CA ILE A 47 7.47 -0.80 8.53
C ILE A 47 8.76 -0.54 7.77
N ALA A 48 9.44 -1.61 7.35
CA ALA A 48 10.70 -1.55 6.63
C ALA A 48 10.57 -0.82 5.28
N ALA A 49 11.69 -0.28 4.80
CA ALA A 49 11.82 0.26 3.45
C ALA A 49 11.39 -0.78 2.40
N ASN A 50 10.79 -0.29 1.32
CA ASN A 50 10.14 -1.09 0.28
C ASN A 50 9.12 -2.09 0.84
N PRO A 51 8.03 -1.60 1.45
CA PRO A 51 7.05 -2.47 2.10
C PRO A 51 6.54 -3.56 1.15
N TYR A 52 6.50 -4.79 1.64
CA TYR A 52 5.86 -5.92 0.99
C TYR A 52 4.71 -6.39 1.86
N ILE A 53 3.51 -6.45 1.28
CA ILE A 53 2.28 -6.91 1.95
C ILE A 53 1.75 -8.11 1.16
N ALA A 54 1.55 -9.21 1.85
CA ALA A 54 0.86 -10.39 1.33
C ALA A 54 -0.39 -10.66 2.18
N PHE A 55 -1.49 -10.96 1.52
CA PHE A 55 -2.76 -11.29 2.16
C PHE A 55 -3.52 -12.31 1.29
N SER A 56 -4.46 -13.02 1.91
CA SER A 56 -5.31 -13.99 1.22
C SER A 56 -6.66 -13.37 0.87
N LEU A 57 -7.20 -13.77 -0.27
CA LEU A 57 -8.54 -13.42 -0.74
C LEU A 57 -9.19 -14.68 -1.36
N VAL A 58 -10.47 -14.86 -1.12
CA VAL A 58 -11.29 -15.82 -1.87
C VAL A 58 -12.03 -15.05 -2.96
N ALA A 59 -11.70 -15.35 -4.22
CA ALA A 59 -12.41 -14.78 -5.37
C ALA A 59 -13.55 -15.72 -5.79
N THR A 60 -14.77 -15.21 -5.80
CA THR A 60 -15.98 -15.96 -6.19
C THR A 60 -16.35 -15.75 -7.65
N ALA A 61 -15.82 -14.72 -8.31
CA ALA A 61 -16.00 -14.46 -9.72
C ALA A 61 -14.69 -13.98 -10.39
N SER A 62 -14.68 -13.92 -11.72
CA SER A 62 -13.61 -13.20 -12.42
C SER A 62 -13.81 -11.70 -12.24
N GLY A 63 -12.73 -10.93 -12.19
CA GLY A 63 -12.83 -9.51 -11.88
C GLY A 63 -11.49 -8.80 -11.86
N THR A 64 -11.46 -7.63 -11.22
CA THR A 64 -10.27 -6.78 -11.15
C THR A 64 -9.95 -6.42 -9.71
N LEU A 65 -8.68 -6.57 -9.32
CA LEU A 65 -8.13 -6.03 -8.09
C LEU A 65 -7.51 -4.66 -8.37
N ARG A 66 -7.86 -3.67 -7.58
CA ARG A 66 -7.25 -2.34 -7.58
C ARG A 66 -6.50 -2.14 -6.27
N LEU A 67 -5.18 -2.08 -6.36
CA LEU A 67 -4.26 -1.91 -5.24
C LEU A 67 -3.79 -0.46 -5.19
N VAL A 68 -3.94 0.19 -4.05
CA VAL A 68 -3.61 1.61 -3.87
C VAL A 68 -2.69 1.78 -2.68
N TRP A 69 -1.61 2.52 -2.90
CA TRP A 69 -0.65 2.97 -1.89
C TRP A 69 -0.73 4.48 -1.79
N GLU A 70 -0.86 5.01 -0.58
CA GLU A 70 -0.89 6.44 -0.29
C GLU A 70 0.04 6.76 0.88
N GLY A 71 0.69 7.91 0.83
CA GLY A 71 1.71 8.30 1.79
C GLY A 71 1.79 9.80 2.06
N ASP A 72 2.78 10.15 2.87
CA ASP A 72 3.21 11.53 3.10
C ASP A 72 3.66 12.19 1.78
N ASN A 73 3.80 13.52 1.78
CA ASN A 73 4.32 14.30 0.65
C ASN A 73 3.57 14.10 -0.67
N GLY A 74 2.29 13.68 -0.60
CA GLY A 74 1.47 13.42 -1.78
C GLY A 74 1.82 12.12 -2.50
N PHE A 75 2.59 11.22 -1.89
CA PHE A 75 2.89 9.92 -2.48
C PHE A 75 1.59 9.16 -2.74
N ALA A 76 1.38 8.75 -3.99
CA ALA A 76 0.28 7.91 -4.41
C ALA A 76 0.72 7.00 -5.54
N GLN A 77 0.36 5.72 -5.47
CA GLN A 77 0.57 4.72 -6.53
C GLN A 77 -0.66 3.82 -6.61
N THR A 78 -1.03 3.43 -7.83
CA THR A 78 -2.15 2.51 -8.08
C THR A 78 -1.71 1.45 -9.07
N GLU A 79 -2.03 0.19 -8.75
CA GLU A 79 -1.86 -0.94 -9.64
C GLU A 79 -3.21 -1.65 -9.83
N THR A 80 -3.46 -2.18 -11.02
CA THR A 80 -4.73 -2.84 -11.36
C THR A 80 -4.45 -4.18 -12.02
N VAL A 81 -5.02 -5.26 -11.49
CA VAL A 81 -4.74 -6.62 -11.94
C VAL A 81 -6.04 -7.38 -12.15
N ALA A 82 -6.21 -7.98 -13.34
CA ALA A 82 -7.33 -8.86 -13.62
C ALA A 82 -7.09 -10.25 -13.02
N ILE A 83 -8.12 -10.83 -12.39
CA ILE A 83 -8.12 -12.20 -11.88
C ILE A 83 -9.22 -13.01 -12.56
N ARG A 84 -8.91 -14.28 -12.83
CA ARG A 84 -9.85 -15.22 -13.46
C ARG A 84 -10.11 -16.39 -12.52
N VAL A 85 -11.38 -16.64 -12.23
CA VAL A 85 -11.85 -17.83 -11.52
C VAL A 85 -12.30 -18.85 -12.57
N THR A 86 -11.86 -20.10 -12.44
CA THR A 86 -12.16 -21.22 -13.35
C THR A 86 -12.98 -22.28 -12.66
#